data_AF-A0A9N9I6M8-F1
#
_entry.id   AF-A0A9N9I6M8-F1
#
_cell.length_a   1.000
_cell.length_b   1.000
_cell.length_c   1.000
_cell.angle_alpha   90.00
_cell.angle_beta   90.00
_cell.angle_gamma   90.00
#
_symmetry.space_group_name_H-M   'P 1'
#
loop_
_entity.id
_entity.type
_entity.pdbx_description
1 polymer ?
#
loop_
_entity_poly.entity_id
_entity_poly.type
_entity_poly.pdbx_seq_one_letter_code
_entity_poly.pdbx_strand_id
1 'polypeptide(L)'
;NKAVQQFISRMREKYDSKIPVPGERFSYVVSHPENTFDLHGRKLMPTKGEKMEFADVAKELGKELDLYHYFEKTIIGLCAQFIIYNKKYKPEPSSQIMRIEDPDKKYKQIDDYAQNKAKSWLKGF
;
A
#
# COMPACT_ATOMS: atom_id res chain seq x y z
N ASN A 1 12.88 -5.66 8.93
CA ASN A 1 11.57 -5.59 8.24
C ASN A 1 10.82 -6.90 8.51
N LYS A 2 9.83 -6.90 9.40
CA LYS A 2 9.14 -8.12 9.88
C LYS A 2 8.42 -8.89 8.76
N ALA A 3 7.77 -8.18 7.84
CA ALA A 3 7.06 -8.79 6.72
C ALA A 3 8.00 -9.56 5.78
N VAL A 4 9.18 -8.99 5.49
CA VAL A 4 10.20 -9.65 4.65
C VAL A 4 10.77 -10.88 5.34
N GLN A 5 11.00 -10.83 6.65
CA GLN A 5 11.49 -11.99 7.40
C GLN A 5 10.48 -13.14 7.38
N GLN A 6 9.19 -12.85 7.61
CA GLN A 6 8.12 -13.84 7.52
C GLN A 6 8.00 -14.42 6.10
N PHE A 7 8.06 -13.56 5.08
CA PHE A 7 8.05 -13.95 3.67
C PHE A 7 9.19 -14.92 3.34
N ILE A 8 10.44 -14.56 3.67
CA ILE A 8 11.62 -15.40 3.37
C ILE A 8 11.57 -16.72 4.14
N SER A 9 11.12 -16.71 5.41
CA SER A 9 10.97 -17.94 6.20
C SER A 9 10.02 -18.92 5.52
N ARG A 10 8.84 -18.46 5.08
CA ARG A 10 7.86 -19.28 4.36
C ARG A 10 8.38 -19.74 3.00
N MET A 11 9.03 -18.86 2.26
CA MET A 11 9.57 -19.20 0.95
C MET A 11 10.66 -20.26 1.04
N ARG A 12 11.44 -20.28 2.12
CA ARG A 12 12.50 -21.27 2.32
C ARG A 12 11.94 -22.70 2.41
N GLU A 13 10.76 -22.87 2.98
CA GLU A 13 10.11 -24.18 3.11
C GLU A 13 9.75 -24.81 1.75
N LYS A 14 9.46 -23.98 0.74
CA LYS A 14 8.92 -24.44 -0.56
C LYS A 14 9.88 -24.20 -1.74
N TYR A 15 10.76 -23.21 -1.65
CA TYR A 15 11.62 -22.72 -2.72
C TYR A 15 13.02 -22.38 -2.21
N ASP A 16 13.65 -23.29 -1.45
CA ASP A 16 14.99 -23.08 -0.87
C ASP A 16 16.04 -22.66 -1.92
N SER A 17 15.95 -23.19 -3.14
CA SER A 17 16.82 -22.84 -4.27
C SER A 17 16.63 -21.43 -4.84
N LYS A 18 15.51 -20.76 -4.54
CA LYS A 18 15.20 -19.39 -4.99
C LYS A 18 15.43 -18.34 -3.89
N ILE A 19 16.01 -18.72 -2.74
CA ILE A 19 16.23 -17.79 -1.64
C ILE A 19 17.39 -16.84 -1.97
N PRO A 20 17.17 -15.51 -1.95
CA PRO A 20 18.20 -14.53 -2.22
C PRO A 20 19.26 -14.52 -1.12
N VAL A 21 20.50 -14.22 -1.49
CA VAL A 21 21.61 -14.07 -0.54
C VAL A 21 21.34 -12.85 0.36
N PRO A 22 21.73 -12.87 1.66
CA PRO A 22 21.62 -11.68 2.49
C PRO A 22 22.25 -10.45 1.84
N GLY A 23 21.45 -9.40 1.62
CA GLY A 23 21.87 -8.15 0.95
C GLY A 23 21.50 -8.07 -0.54
N GLU A 24 21.11 -9.18 -1.16
CA GLU A 24 20.63 -9.23 -2.53
C GLU A 24 19.21 -8.66 -2.64
N ARG A 25 18.93 -7.94 -3.74
CA ARG A 25 17.60 -7.45 -4.07
C ARG A 25 16.84 -8.53 -4.83
N PHE A 26 15.56 -8.71 -4.52
CA PHE A 26 14.68 -9.62 -5.22
C PHE A 26 13.37 -8.94 -5.59
N SER A 27 12.73 -9.43 -6.66
CA SER A 27 11.44 -8.94 -7.15
C SER A 27 10.31 -9.73 -6.48
N TYR A 28 9.30 -9.02 -5.97
CA TYR A 28 8.14 -9.64 -5.33
C TYR A 28 6.84 -8.96 -5.74
N VAL A 29 5.74 -9.70 -5.63
CA VAL A 29 4.38 -9.22 -5.80
C VAL A 29 3.54 -9.54 -4.55
N VAL A 30 2.38 -8.91 -4.41
CA VAL A 30 1.41 -9.20 -3.36
C VAL A 30 0.22 -9.90 -4.03
N SER A 31 -0.01 -11.16 -3.70
CA SER A 31 -1.11 -11.96 -4.23
C SER A 31 -2.27 -12.04 -3.24
N HIS A 32 -3.42 -12.49 -3.74
CA HIS A 32 -4.49 -12.96 -2.86
C HIS A 32 -4.01 -14.19 -2.08
N PRO A 33 -4.37 -14.31 -0.80
CA PRO A 33 -4.13 -15.52 -0.02
C PRO A 33 -4.99 -16.67 -0.56
N GLU A 34 -4.43 -17.88 -0.63
CA GLU A 34 -5.16 -19.07 -1.10
C GLU A 34 -6.33 -19.43 -0.16
N ASN A 35 -6.16 -19.25 1.15
CA ASN A 35 -7.20 -19.47 2.16
C ASN A 35 -7.59 -18.17 2.85
N THR A 36 -8.88 -17.85 2.82
CA THR A 36 -9.45 -16.68 3.50
C THR A 36 -10.11 -17.03 4.84
N PHE A 37 -10.26 -18.31 5.16
CA PHE A 37 -10.88 -18.81 6.38
C PHE A 37 -10.05 -19.92 7.02
N ASP A 38 -10.09 -20.04 8.34
CA ASP A 38 -9.58 -21.20 9.05
C ASP A 38 -10.55 -22.39 8.95
N LEU A 39 -10.13 -23.56 9.46
CA LEU A 39 -10.96 -24.77 9.49
C LEU A 39 -12.24 -24.62 10.32
N HIS A 40 -12.34 -23.58 11.15
CA HIS A 40 -13.50 -23.25 11.98
C HIS A 40 -14.38 -22.15 11.34
N GLY A 41 -14.11 -21.76 10.09
CA GLY A 41 -14.87 -20.74 9.36
C GLY A 41 -14.57 -19.29 9.79
N ARG A 42 -13.51 -19.04 10.57
CA ARG A 42 -13.09 -17.69 10.96
C ARG A 42 -12.25 -17.06 9.87
N LYS A 43 -12.57 -15.81 9.51
CA LYS A 43 -11.85 -15.07 8.47
C LYS A 43 -10.40 -14.85 8.89
N LEU A 44 -9.48 -15.28 8.04
CA LEU A 44 -8.05 -15.03 8.20
C LEU A 44 -7.73 -13.59 7.78
N MET A 45 -6.85 -12.95 8.53
CA MET A 45 -6.28 -11.63 8.23
C MET A 45 -4.79 -11.81 7.93
N PRO A 46 -4.44 -12.33 6.74
CA PRO A 46 -3.05 -12.59 6.41
C PRO A 46 -2.26 -11.28 6.36
N THR A 47 -1.10 -11.31 6.99
CA THR A 47 -0.12 -10.24 6.99
C THR A 47 0.44 -10.02 5.57
N LYS A 48 1.03 -8.85 5.34
CA LYS A 48 1.68 -8.56 4.05
C LYS A 48 2.74 -9.60 3.69
N GLY A 49 3.53 -10.07 4.66
CA GLY A 49 4.58 -11.08 4.41
C GLY A 49 4.01 -12.42 3.94
N GLU A 50 2.84 -12.80 4.44
CA GLU A 50 2.13 -14.03 4.01
C GLU A 50 1.53 -13.89 2.61
N LYS A 51 1.12 -12.68 2.22
CA LYS A 51 0.62 -12.38 0.87
C LYS A 51 1.72 -12.14 -0.18
N MET A 52 2.97 -11.94 0.24
CA MET A 52 4.08 -11.64 -0.67
C MET A 52 4.53 -12.90 -1.41
N GLU A 53 4.77 -12.82 -2.72
CA GLU A 53 5.28 -13.94 -3.53
C GLU A 53 6.46 -13.47 -4.39
N PHE A 54 7.40 -14.35 -4.73
CA PHE A 54 8.41 -14.02 -5.74
C PHE A 54 7.72 -13.80 -7.09
N ALA A 55 8.15 -12.79 -7.84
CA ALA A 55 7.45 -12.37 -9.05
C ALA A 55 7.43 -13.44 -10.14
N ASP A 56 8.53 -14.19 -10.29
CA ASP A 56 8.64 -15.34 -11.19
C ASP A 56 7.73 -16.49 -10.75
N VAL A 57 7.74 -16.85 -9.46
CA VAL A 57 6.91 -17.92 -8.89
C VAL A 57 5.42 -17.60 -9.05
N ALA A 58 5.02 -16.36 -8.77
CA ALA A 58 3.64 -15.92 -8.94
C ALA A 58 3.18 -16.01 -10.41
N LYS A 59 4.06 -15.67 -11.34
CA LYS A 59 3.80 -15.75 -12.78
C LYS A 59 3.70 -17.21 -13.25
N GLU A 60 4.63 -18.07 -12.82
CA GLU A 60 4.65 -19.51 -13.13
C GLU A 60 3.38 -20.21 -12.65
N LEU A 61 2.90 -19.87 -11.44
CA LEU A 61 1.72 -20.45 -10.83
C LEU A 61 0.40 -19.77 -11.22
N GLY A 62 0.45 -18.69 -12.01
CA GLY A 62 -0.74 -17.92 -12.38
C GLY A 62 -1.50 -17.34 -11.17
N LYS A 63 -0.78 -16.93 -10.12
CA LYS A 63 -1.40 -16.41 -8.89
C LYS A 63 -2.12 -15.09 -9.15
N GLU A 64 -3.32 -14.95 -8.60
CA GLU A 64 -4.09 -13.71 -8.67
C GLU A 64 -3.44 -12.63 -7.78
N LEU A 65 -3.21 -11.46 -8.36
CA LEU A 65 -2.65 -10.32 -7.65
C LEU A 65 -3.71 -9.65 -6.77
N ASP A 66 -3.30 -9.17 -5.60
CA ASP A 66 -4.13 -8.29 -4.77
C ASP A 66 -4.14 -6.89 -5.40
N LEU A 67 -4.93 -6.71 -6.46
CA LEU A 67 -5.00 -5.44 -7.20
C LEU A 67 -5.37 -4.29 -6.26
N TYR A 68 -6.28 -4.53 -5.32
CA TYR A 68 -6.71 -3.52 -4.35
C TYR A 68 -5.53 -2.96 -3.55
N HIS A 69 -4.58 -3.82 -3.14
CA HIS A 69 -3.35 -3.39 -2.48
C HIS A 69 -2.59 -2.34 -3.32
N TYR A 70 -2.44 -2.58 -4.62
CA TYR A 70 -1.72 -1.69 -5.52
C TYR A 70 -2.51 -0.41 -5.83
N PHE A 71 -3.83 -0.55 -6.03
CA PHE A 71 -4.73 0.58 -6.24
C PHE A 71 -4.69 1.53 -5.03
N GLU A 72 -4.91 1.01 -3.82
CA GLU A 72 -5.02 1.83 -2.63
C GLU A 72 -3.70 2.53 -2.27
N LYS A 73 -2.57 1.83 -2.42
CA LYS A 73 -1.26 2.34 -1.98
C LYS A 73 -0.58 3.24 -3.00
N THR A 74 -0.71 2.92 -4.29
CA THR A 74 0.08 3.57 -5.33
C THR A 74 -0.80 4.46 -6.18
N ILE A 75 -1.85 3.89 -6.77
CA ILE A 75 -2.65 4.57 -7.79
C ILE A 75 -3.44 5.72 -7.17
N ILE A 76 -4.10 5.52 -6.03
CA ILE A 76 -4.84 6.59 -5.34
C ILE A 76 -3.91 7.74 -4.96
N GLY A 77 -2.68 7.45 -4.53
CA GLY A 77 -1.68 8.46 -4.19
C GLY A 77 -1.31 9.34 -5.39
N LEU A 78 -1.04 8.72 -6.54
CA LEU A 78 -0.73 9.42 -7.79
C LEU A 78 -1.92 10.22 -8.31
N CYS A 79 -3.11 9.61 -8.35
CA CYS A 79 -4.35 10.26 -8.79
C CYS A 79 -4.70 11.48 -7.92
N ALA A 80 -4.48 11.41 -6.61
CA ALA A 80 -4.73 12.52 -5.71
C ALA A 80 -3.93 13.77 -6.12
N GLN A 81 -2.66 13.62 -6.50
CA GLN A 81 -1.79 14.73 -6.91
C GLN A 81 -2.33 15.49 -8.13
N PHE A 82 -3.04 14.82 -9.04
CA PHE A 82 -3.62 15.47 -10.21
C PHE A 82 -4.84 16.33 -9.89
N ILE A 83 -5.56 16.01 -8.81
CA ILE A 83 -6.85 16.66 -8.51
C ILE A 83 -6.78 17.69 -7.37
N ILE A 84 -5.67 17.77 -6.63
CA ILE A 84 -5.52 18.64 -5.44
C ILE A 84 -5.82 20.12 -5.69
N TYR A 85 -5.61 20.62 -6.91
CA TYR A 85 -5.82 22.03 -7.25
C TYR A 85 -7.30 22.44 -7.29
N ASN A 86 -8.22 21.47 -7.28
CA ASN A 86 -9.65 21.76 -7.24
C ASN A 86 -10.01 22.50 -5.94
N LYS A 87 -10.76 23.60 -6.06
CA LYS A 87 -11.20 24.43 -4.91
C LYS A 87 -11.87 23.62 -3.81
N LYS A 88 -12.56 22.51 -4.13
CA LYS A 88 -13.21 21.63 -3.16
C LYS A 88 -12.24 20.99 -2.15
N TYR A 89 -10.95 20.89 -2.50
CA TYR A 89 -9.92 20.32 -1.63
C TYR A 89 -9.14 21.35 -0.83
N LYS A 90 -9.37 22.65 -1.07
CA LYS A 90 -8.74 23.71 -0.27
C LYS A 90 -9.30 23.69 1.16
N PRO A 91 -8.48 24.05 2.17
CA PRO A 91 -8.98 24.24 3.52
C PRO A 91 -9.88 25.48 3.58
N GLU A 92 -10.87 25.42 4.46
CA GLU A 92 -11.78 26.55 4.70
C GLU A 92 -11.03 27.78 5.22
N PRO A 93 -11.46 29.01 4.90
CA PRO A 93 -10.84 30.23 5.39
C PRO A 93 -10.76 30.31 6.92
N SER A 94 -11.73 29.71 7.62
CA SER A 94 -11.82 29.66 9.08
C SER A 94 -10.90 28.61 9.73
N SER A 95 -10.28 27.73 8.93
CA SER A 95 -9.47 26.62 9.43
C SER A 95 -8.21 27.09 10.18
N GLN A 96 -7.75 26.27 11.12
CA GLN A 96 -6.52 26.54 11.88
C GLN A 96 -5.29 26.66 10.97
N ILE A 97 -5.27 25.92 9.84
CA ILE A 97 -4.20 25.96 8.84
C ILE A 97 -4.03 27.38 8.26
N MET A 98 -5.13 28.12 8.09
CA MET A 98 -5.07 29.47 7.53
C MET A 98 -4.46 30.50 8.49
N ARG A 99 -4.47 30.22 9.80
CA ARG A 99 -3.96 31.07 10.87
C ARG A 99 -2.45 30.91 11.11
N ILE A 100 -1.79 29.99 10.42
CA ILE A 100 -0.35 29.79 10.53
C ILE A 100 0.36 31.01 9.93
N GLU A 101 1.24 31.63 10.72
CA GLU A 101 2.01 32.82 10.31
C GLU A 101 3.19 32.46 9.42
N ASP A 102 3.88 31.37 9.76
CA ASP A 102 5.03 30.87 8.99
C ASP A 102 4.57 30.37 7.61
N PRO A 103 5.02 31.00 6.52
CA PRO A 103 4.50 30.71 5.18
C PRO A 103 4.83 29.27 4.75
N ASP A 104 6.03 28.78 5.03
CA ASP A 104 6.47 27.45 4.61
C ASP A 104 5.68 26.34 5.30
N LYS A 105 5.49 26.46 6.63
CA LYS A 105 4.64 25.55 7.40
C LYS A 105 3.20 25.62 6.92
N LYS A 106 2.69 26.81 6.62
CA LYS A 106 1.35 27.00 6.08
C LYS A 106 1.17 26.28 4.75
N TYR A 107 2.06 26.50 3.78
CA TYR A 107 1.99 25.84 2.47
C TYR A 107 2.07 24.32 2.60
N LYS A 108 2.98 23.81 3.43
CA LYS A 108 3.11 22.36 3.68
C LYS A 108 1.80 21.77 4.23
N GLN A 109 1.18 22.43 5.22
CA GLN A 109 -0.08 21.94 5.78
C GLN A 109 -1.26 22.05 4.80
N ILE A 110 -1.30 23.08 3.95
CA ILE A 110 -2.31 23.20 2.90
C ILE A 110 -2.18 22.06 1.89
N ASP A 111 -0.96 21.76 1.45
CA ASP A 111 -0.69 20.66 0.51
C ASP A 111 -1.05 19.29 1.13
N ASP A 112 -0.59 19.02 2.36
CA ASP A 112 -0.92 17.79 3.09
C ASP A 112 -2.44 17.63 3.26
N TYR A 113 -3.15 18.72 3.61
CA TYR A 113 -4.61 18.71 3.73
C TYR A 113 -5.30 18.39 2.40
N ALA A 114 -4.92 19.07 1.33
CA ALA A 114 -5.53 18.90 0.01
C ALA A 114 -5.29 17.48 -0.53
N GLN A 115 -4.08 16.94 -0.39
CA GLN A 115 -3.75 15.57 -0.77
C GLN A 115 -4.56 14.55 0.01
N ASN A 116 -4.72 14.72 1.33
CA ASN A 116 -5.49 13.79 2.15
C ASN A 116 -6.98 13.82 1.78
N LYS A 117 -7.55 14.99 1.53
CA LYS A 117 -8.95 15.15 1.12
C LYS A 117 -9.21 14.54 -0.27
N ALA A 118 -8.28 14.73 -1.20
CA ALA A 118 -8.30 14.10 -2.52
C ALA A 118 -8.22 12.57 -2.44
N LYS A 119 -7.28 12.03 -1.65
CA LYS A 119 -7.16 10.57 -1.40
C LYS A 119 -8.44 10.00 -0.79
N SER A 120 -9.01 10.68 0.22
CA SER A 120 -10.26 10.24 0.86
C SER A 120 -11.43 10.21 -0.12
N TRP A 121 -11.52 11.20 -1.02
CA TRP A 121 -12.55 11.22 -2.05
C TRP A 121 -12.40 10.07 -3.05
N LEU A 122 -11.17 9.79 -3.50
CA LEU A 122 -10.89 8.66 -4.42
C LEU A 122 -11.14 7.28 -3.79
N LYS A 123 -10.99 7.14 -2.46
CA LYS A 123 -11.31 5.90 -1.74
C LYS A 123 -12.80 5.65 -1.56
N GLY A 124 -13.62 6.71 -1.61
CA GLY A 124 -15.06 6.63 -1.45
C GLY A 124 -15.84 6.46 -2.77
N PHE A 125 -15.12 6.46 -3.90
CA PHE A 125 -15.66 6.16 -5.23
C PHE A 125 -15.59 4.65 -5.48
#